data_AF-A0A7S3UZ20-F1
#
_entry.id   AF-A0A7S3UZ20-F1
#
_cell.length_a   1.000
_cell.length_b   1.000
_cell.length_c   1.000
_cell.angle_alpha   90.00
_cell.angle_beta   90.00
_cell.angle_gamma   90.00
#
_symmetry.space_group_name_H-M   'P 1'
#
loop_
_entity.id
_entity.type
_entity.pdbx_description
1 polymer ?
#
loop_
_entity_poly.entity_id
_entity_poly.type
_entity_poly.pdbx_seq_one_letter_code
_entity_poly.pdbx_strand_id
1 'polypeptide(L)'
;MGKPTESERSRIQSLRFEPVPHVAMKTLWKKATGDVTEDERLRDSDIATKGLKSNILSVLAPVKMPWHVMKHDNGHYMNHPEFHETEMPSANAISNARALGRLADLMSRGKLLTKLVHDLAHSEPVSKFDHALGMSTTFTKGGWCLFEDEGWDDMFKGYVGWGGYGGSMFAWNPENETGVAYTMNGTYFKSVMGFKDDRCKYLMRHLIDAVKKISPTRSSL
;
A
#
# COMPACT_ATOMS: atom_id res chain seq x y z
N MET A 1 -21.11 0.10 -6.21
CA MET A 1 -21.32 -1.33 -6.56
C MET A 1 -22.80 -1.55 -6.79
N GLY A 2 -23.17 -2.16 -7.92
CA GLY A 2 -24.49 -2.78 -8.07
C GLY A 2 -24.69 -3.85 -6.99
N LYS A 3 -25.94 -4.21 -6.72
CA LYS A 3 -26.24 -5.25 -5.72
C LYS A 3 -25.53 -6.55 -6.14
N PRO A 4 -24.78 -7.21 -5.24
CA PRO A 4 -24.08 -8.43 -5.58
C PRO A 4 -25.06 -9.50 -6.06
N THR A 5 -24.65 -10.23 -7.09
CA THR A 5 -25.41 -11.33 -7.70
C THR A 5 -25.58 -12.49 -6.71
N GLU A 6 -26.57 -13.35 -6.93
CA GLU A 6 -26.85 -14.51 -6.05
C GLU A 6 -25.62 -15.44 -5.93
N SER A 7 -24.86 -15.61 -7.01
CA SER A 7 -23.63 -16.41 -7.06
C SER A 7 -22.47 -15.79 -6.27
N GLU A 8 -22.34 -14.46 -6.29
CA GLU A 8 -21.33 -13.77 -5.48
C GLU A 8 -21.71 -13.81 -4.00
N ARG A 9 -23.00 -13.66 -3.68
CA ARG A 9 -23.50 -13.79 -2.30
C ARG A 9 -23.27 -15.19 -1.75
N SER A 10 -23.50 -16.25 -2.52
CA SER A 10 -23.28 -17.62 -2.03
C SER A 10 -21.80 -17.93 -1.80
N ARG A 11 -20.90 -17.40 -2.63
CA ARG A 11 -19.44 -17.51 -2.44
C ARG A 11 -18.96 -16.76 -1.20
N ILE A 12 -19.49 -15.55 -0.96
CA ILE A 12 -19.08 -14.69 0.16
C ILE A 12 -19.81 -15.05 1.46
N GLN A 13 -21.01 -15.66 1.40
CA GLN A 13 -21.78 -16.08 2.58
C GLN A 13 -21.02 -17.06 3.48
N SER A 14 -20.13 -17.87 2.88
CA SER A 14 -19.25 -18.77 3.62
C SER A 14 -18.06 -18.07 4.29
N LEU A 15 -17.69 -16.88 3.81
CA LEU A 15 -16.60 -16.07 4.35
C LEU A 15 -17.15 -15.16 5.45
N ARG A 16 -16.90 -15.53 6.70
CA ARG A 16 -17.19 -14.65 7.84
C ARG A 16 -16.15 -13.52 7.89
N PHE A 17 -16.47 -12.40 7.26
CA PHE A 17 -15.71 -11.16 7.44
C PHE A 17 -16.07 -10.56 8.79
N GLU A 18 -15.22 -10.78 9.78
CA GLU A 18 -15.31 -10.09 11.05
C GLU A 18 -14.75 -8.67 10.89
N PRO A 19 -15.50 -7.61 11.28
CA PRO A 19 -14.99 -6.24 11.24
C PRO A 19 -13.67 -6.15 12.02
N VAL A 20 -12.70 -5.37 11.54
CA VAL A 20 -11.40 -5.19 12.24
C VAL A 20 -11.57 -4.85 13.73
N PRO A 21 -12.51 -3.97 14.14
CA PRO A 21 -12.77 -3.73 15.56
C PRO A 21 -13.32 -4.96 16.30
N HIS A 22 -14.15 -5.77 15.65
CA HIS A 22 -14.67 -7.01 16.21
C HIS A 22 -13.56 -8.06 16.36
N VAL A 23 -12.71 -8.24 15.35
CA VAL A 23 -11.52 -9.10 15.43
C VAL A 23 -10.60 -8.64 16.55
N ALA A 24 -10.35 -7.33 16.65
CA ALA A 24 -9.53 -6.75 17.72
C ALA A 24 -10.14 -7.00 19.11
N MET A 25 -11.43 -6.72 19.30
CA MET A 25 -12.13 -6.94 20.57
C MET A 25 -12.23 -8.41 20.96
N LYS A 26 -12.52 -9.29 20.00
CA LYS A 26 -12.55 -10.75 20.19
C LYS A 26 -11.18 -11.28 20.56
N THR A 27 -10.13 -10.78 19.91
CA THR A 27 -8.73 -11.11 20.25
C THR A 27 -8.38 -10.61 21.65
N LEU A 28 -8.76 -9.38 22.01
CA LEU A 28 -8.57 -8.85 23.37
C LEU A 28 -9.33 -9.65 24.43
N TRP A 29 -10.56 -10.07 24.15
CA TRP A 29 -11.38 -10.89 25.05
C TRP A 29 -10.79 -12.29 25.25
N LYS A 30 -10.47 -12.99 24.16
CA LYS A 30 -9.80 -14.30 24.21
C LYS A 30 -8.48 -14.24 24.99
N LYS A 31 -7.72 -13.15 24.84
CA LYS A 31 -6.51 -12.88 25.64
C LYS A 31 -6.81 -12.69 27.12
N ALA A 32 -7.86 -11.97 27.46
CA ALA A 32 -8.28 -11.75 28.85
C ALA A 32 -8.79 -13.04 29.51
N THR A 33 -9.39 -13.95 28.74
CA THR A 33 -9.98 -15.20 29.25
C THR A 33 -9.07 -16.42 29.11
N GLY A 34 -7.90 -16.29 28.47
CA GLY A 34 -6.98 -17.40 28.24
C GLY A 34 -7.42 -18.42 27.17
N ASP A 35 -8.44 -18.08 26.39
CA ASP A 35 -9.11 -18.95 25.40
C ASP A 35 -8.54 -18.71 23.99
N VAL A 36 -7.24 -18.98 23.85
CA VAL A 36 -6.46 -18.76 22.61
C VAL A 36 -6.16 -20.12 21.97
N THR A 37 -6.55 -20.32 20.71
CA THR A 37 -6.31 -21.60 19.98
C THR A 37 -4.83 -21.82 19.69
N GLU A 38 -4.37 -23.04 19.38
CA GLU A 38 -2.95 -23.32 19.02
C GLU A 38 -2.45 -22.49 17.82
N ASP A 39 -3.28 -22.31 16.78
CA ASP A 39 -2.95 -21.46 15.63
C ASP A 39 -2.86 -19.98 16.02
N GLU A 40 -3.66 -19.54 17.00
CA GLU A 40 -3.60 -18.19 17.58
C GLU A 40 -2.39 -18.04 18.54
N ARG A 41 -1.98 -19.12 19.23
CA ARG A 41 -0.74 -19.19 20.03
C ARG A 41 0.51 -19.16 19.15
N LEU A 42 0.46 -19.58 17.89
CA LEU A 42 1.56 -19.40 16.93
C LEU A 42 1.76 -17.92 16.54
N ARG A 43 0.71 -17.09 16.63
CA ARG A 43 0.77 -15.63 16.52
C ARG A 43 1.10 -14.93 17.84
N ASP A 44 0.74 -15.53 18.97
CA ASP A 44 0.90 -14.95 20.32
C ASP A 44 2.11 -15.47 21.13
N SER A 45 2.87 -16.46 20.64
CA SER A 45 4.01 -17.00 21.39
C SER A 45 5.20 -16.05 21.34
N ASP A 46 5.49 -15.52 22.54
CA ASP A 46 6.63 -14.72 23.00
C ASP A 46 6.59 -13.19 22.84
N ILE A 47 5.54 -12.62 22.25
CA ILE A 47 5.50 -11.16 22.00
C ILE A 47 4.60 -10.39 22.99
N ALA A 48 3.61 -11.03 23.63
CA ALA A 48 2.57 -10.29 24.37
C ALA A 48 2.74 -10.22 25.91
N THR A 49 3.60 -11.03 26.54
CA THR A 49 3.55 -11.19 28.01
C THR A 49 4.69 -10.55 28.80
N LYS A 50 5.72 -9.97 28.16
CA LYS A 50 6.80 -9.28 28.90
C LYS A 50 7.26 -7.98 28.23
N GLY A 51 6.44 -6.93 28.32
CA GLY A 51 6.98 -5.56 28.48
C GLY A 51 6.74 -4.52 27.39
N LEU A 52 5.74 -4.65 26.50
CA LEU A 52 5.40 -3.58 25.54
C LEU A 52 4.20 -2.74 26.00
N LYS A 53 4.39 -1.41 26.03
CA LYS A 53 3.36 -0.39 26.33
C LYS A 53 2.57 0.08 25.08
N SER A 54 2.70 -0.57 23.92
CA SER A 54 1.98 -0.18 22.69
C SER A 54 1.52 -1.40 21.90
N ASN A 55 0.21 -1.67 21.94
CA ASN A 55 -0.45 -2.87 21.40
C ASN A 55 -1.02 -2.70 19.98
N ILE A 56 -0.83 -1.56 19.32
CA ILE A 56 -1.43 -1.29 18.00
C ILE A 56 -0.55 -1.73 16.82
N LEU A 57 0.77 -1.65 16.96
CA LEU A 57 1.71 -1.93 15.85
C LEU A 57 2.01 -3.43 15.65
N SER A 58 1.87 -4.26 16.69
CA SER A 58 2.16 -5.70 16.60
C SER A 58 1.11 -6.52 15.84
N VAL A 59 -0.09 -5.97 15.64
CA VAL A 59 -1.19 -6.63 14.90
C VAL A 59 -0.98 -6.56 13.38
N LEU A 60 -0.10 -5.67 12.90
CA LEU A 60 0.12 -5.44 11.47
C LEU A 60 1.33 -6.19 10.89
N ALA A 61 2.06 -6.96 11.70
CA ALA A 61 3.22 -7.72 11.24
C ALA A 61 2.80 -9.17 10.88
N PRO A 62 2.79 -9.57 9.59
CA PRO A 62 2.43 -10.92 9.19
C PRO A 62 3.60 -11.93 9.32
N VAL A 63 4.76 -11.51 9.81
CA VAL A 63 5.98 -12.33 9.94
C VAL A 63 6.27 -12.61 11.41
N LYS A 64 6.48 -13.89 11.75
CA LYS A 64 6.95 -14.33 13.07
C LYS A 64 8.41 -13.94 13.27
N MET A 65 8.65 -12.69 13.65
CA MET A 65 10.00 -12.23 13.99
C MET A 65 10.35 -12.70 15.41
N PRO A 66 11.54 -13.29 15.63
CA PRO A 66 11.96 -13.71 16.97
C PRO A 66 11.91 -12.54 17.96
N TRP A 67 11.47 -12.80 19.20
CA TRP A 67 11.32 -11.76 20.24
C TRP A 67 12.61 -10.94 20.48
N HIS A 68 13.78 -11.56 20.35
CA HIS A 68 15.06 -10.86 20.50
C HIS A 68 15.33 -9.83 19.39
N VAL A 69 14.72 -9.99 18.22
CA VAL A 69 14.76 -9.01 17.11
C VAL A 69 13.84 -7.83 17.41
N MET A 70 12.64 -8.06 17.96
CA MET A 70 11.71 -6.95 18.25
C MET A 70 12.00 -6.18 19.55
N LYS A 71 12.60 -6.82 20.56
CA LYS A 71 12.83 -6.22 21.88
C LYS A 71 13.94 -5.15 21.90
N HIS A 72 14.91 -5.25 21.00
CA HIS A 72 16.08 -4.37 20.96
C HIS A 72 16.00 -3.32 19.87
N ASP A 73 14.90 -3.30 19.12
CA ASP A 73 14.88 -2.64 17.84
C ASP A 73 13.89 -1.46 17.83
N ASN A 74 14.45 -0.25 17.94
CA ASN A 74 13.75 1.03 17.88
C ASN A 74 13.18 1.33 16.47
N GLY A 75 12.54 0.38 15.81
CA GLY A 75 11.95 0.52 14.48
C GLY A 75 12.87 0.18 13.31
N HIS A 76 14.02 -0.46 13.54
CA HIS A 76 14.92 -1.02 12.53
C HIS A 76 14.58 -2.44 12.10
N TYR A 77 13.44 -3.02 12.50
CA TYR A 77 13.11 -4.42 12.15
C TYR A 77 12.96 -4.60 10.63
N MET A 78 12.59 -3.50 9.95
CA MET A 78 12.59 -3.37 8.49
C MET A 78 13.98 -3.52 7.85
N ASN A 79 15.05 -3.46 8.64
CA ASN A 79 16.44 -3.64 8.22
C ASN A 79 16.98 -5.04 8.60
N HIS A 80 16.19 -5.88 9.28
CA HIS A 80 16.63 -7.20 9.66
C HIS A 80 16.65 -8.14 8.43
N PRO A 81 17.73 -8.92 8.20
CA PRO A 81 17.81 -9.83 7.05
C PRO A 81 16.63 -10.79 6.95
N GLU A 82 16.17 -11.35 8.07
CA GLU A 82 14.99 -12.26 8.09
C GLU A 82 13.70 -11.57 7.59
N PHE A 83 13.55 -10.27 7.83
CA PHE A 83 12.41 -9.51 7.31
C PHE A 83 12.51 -9.33 5.79
N HIS A 84 13.73 -9.16 5.27
CA HIS A 84 14.02 -9.07 3.84
C HIS A 84 13.81 -10.39 3.10
N GLU A 85 14.11 -11.50 3.75
CA GLU A 85 13.97 -12.85 3.19
C GLU A 85 12.52 -13.35 3.16
N THR A 86 11.63 -12.73 3.93
CA THR A 86 10.21 -13.09 3.88
C THR A 86 9.60 -12.61 2.56
N GLU A 87 8.66 -13.35 1.98
CA GLU A 87 7.92 -12.87 0.81
C GLU A 87 6.65 -12.13 1.28
N MET A 88 6.74 -10.81 1.48
CA MET A 88 5.60 -9.97 1.86
C MET A 88 5.38 -8.85 0.83
N PRO A 89 4.68 -9.16 -0.29
CA PRO A 89 4.51 -8.24 -1.42
C PRO A 89 3.89 -6.87 -1.08
N SER A 90 3.21 -6.76 0.06
CA SER A 90 2.59 -5.52 0.52
C SER A 90 3.58 -4.50 1.11
N ALA A 91 4.72 -4.94 1.66
CA ALA A 91 5.52 -4.06 2.52
C ALA A 91 7.04 -4.25 2.53
N ASN A 92 7.61 -5.35 2.01
CA ASN A 92 9.06 -5.60 2.15
C ASN A 92 9.84 -5.70 0.82
N ALA A 93 9.30 -5.16 -0.27
CA ALA A 93 10.05 -5.04 -1.51
C ALA A 93 11.30 -4.15 -1.32
N ILE A 94 12.48 -4.66 -1.67
CA ILE A 94 13.74 -3.91 -1.63
C ILE A 94 14.10 -3.43 -3.02
N SER A 95 14.15 -2.11 -3.20
CA SER A 95 14.49 -1.50 -4.49
C SER A 95 15.03 -0.08 -4.30
N ASN A 96 15.25 0.62 -5.42
CA ASN A 96 15.65 2.02 -5.44
C ASN A 96 14.87 2.79 -6.53
N ALA A 97 14.85 4.11 -6.40
CA ALA A 97 14.15 5.00 -7.34
C ALA A 97 14.55 4.80 -8.81
N ARG A 98 15.81 4.42 -9.10
CA ARG A 98 16.26 4.20 -10.48
C ARG A 98 15.64 2.94 -11.09
N ALA A 99 15.65 1.83 -10.36
CA ALA A 99 15.07 0.58 -10.81
C ALA A 99 13.55 0.70 -10.94
N LEU A 100 12.89 1.24 -9.91
CA LEU A 100 11.45 1.50 -9.93
C LEU A 100 11.07 2.50 -11.03
N GLY A 101 11.85 3.56 -11.25
CA GLY A 101 11.57 4.54 -12.30
C GLY A 101 11.57 3.92 -13.71
N ARG A 102 12.46 2.95 -13.97
CA ARG A 102 12.44 2.17 -15.22
C ARG A 102 11.19 1.32 -15.34
N LEU A 103 10.75 0.67 -14.26
CA LEU A 103 9.50 -0.08 -14.26
C LEU A 103 8.30 0.85 -14.50
N ALA A 104 8.29 2.04 -13.91
CA ALA A 104 7.23 3.03 -14.09
C ALA A 104 7.16 3.52 -15.54
N ASP A 105 8.30 3.76 -16.20
CA ASP A 105 8.36 4.09 -17.64
C ASP A 105 7.83 2.96 -18.53
N LEU A 106 8.23 1.72 -18.24
CA LEU A 106 7.72 0.56 -18.97
C LEU A 106 6.21 0.37 -18.76
N MET A 107 5.70 0.66 -17.56
CA MET A 107 4.28 0.62 -17.24
C MET A 107 3.50 1.75 -17.92
N SER A 108 4.00 3.00 -17.91
CA SER A 108 3.34 4.14 -18.56
C SER A 108 3.16 3.91 -20.06
N ARG A 109 4.12 3.23 -20.70
CA ARG A 109 4.14 2.96 -22.14
C ARG A 109 3.51 1.63 -22.54
N GLY A 110 2.98 0.85 -21.57
CA GLY A 110 2.39 -0.46 -21.82
C GLY A 110 3.38 -1.50 -22.37
N LYS A 111 4.65 -1.42 -21.96
CA LYS A 111 5.75 -2.28 -22.45
C LYS A 111 6.20 -3.35 -21.47
N LEU A 112 5.79 -3.28 -20.19
CA LEU A 112 6.16 -4.29 -19.20
C LEU A 112 5.34 -5.58 -19.33
N LEU A 113 4.07 -5.44 -19.67
CA LEU A 113 3.09 -6.53 -19.77
C LEU A 113 2.59 -6.63 -21.21
N THR A 114 1.95 -7.74 -21.56
CA THR A 114 1.23 -7.82 -22.85
C THR A 114 0.12 -6.77 -22.87
N LYS A 115 -0.21 -6.26 -24.05
CA LYS A 115 -1.23 -5.21 -24.19
C LYS A 115 -2.55 -5.60 -23.51
N LEU A 116 -3.01 -6.83 -23.74
CA LEU A 116 -4.25 -7.35 -23.13
C LEU A 116 -4.20 -7.30 -21.59
N VAL A 117 -3.10 -7.75 -20.98
CA VAL A 117 -2.96 -7.77 -19.51
C VAL A 117 -2.83 -6.36 -18.97
N HIS A 118 -2.07 -5.50 -19.65
CA HIS A 118 -1.92 -4.10 -19.28
C HIS A 118 -3.26 -3.36 -19.29
N ASP A 119 -4.01 -3.45 -20.40
CA ASP A 119 -5.34 -2.83 -20.54
C ASP A 119 -6.29 -3.36 -19.46
N LEU A 120 -6.34 -4.69 -19.27
CA LEU A 120 -7.22 -5.31 -18.29
C LEU A 120 -6.88 -4.88 -16.86
N ALA A 121 -5.59 -4.79 -16.51
CA ALA A 121 -5.15 -4.38 -15.18
C ALA A 121 -5.48 -2.90 -14.87
N HIS A 122 -5.61 -2.04 -15.90
CA HIS A 122 -6.03 -0.64 -15.75
C HIS A 122 -7.55 -0.44 -15.86
N SER A 123 -8.29 -1.44 -16.35
CA SER A 123 -9.73 -1.36 -16.56
C SER A 123 -10.54 -1.37 -15.27
N GLU A 124 -11.82 -0.97 -15.41
CA GLU A 124 -12.85 -1.05 -14.37
C GLU A 124 -12.44 -0.40 -13.03
N PRO A 125 -11.99 0.87 -13.00
CA PRO A 125 -11.71 1.55 -11.75
C PRO A 125 -12.96 1.61 -10.86
N VAL A 126 -12.81 1.31 -9.57
CA VAL A 126 -13.89 1.32 -8.59
C VAL A 126 -13.56 2.24 -7.43
N SER A 127 -14.29 3.35 -7.33
CA SER A 127 -14.19 4.30 -6.21
C SER A 127 -14.96 3.82 -4.99
N LYS A 128 -14.30 3.80 -3.83
CA LYS A 128 -14.89 3.47 -2.52
C LYS A 128 -14.21 4.25 -1.40
N PHE A 129 -14.94 4.46 -0.31
CA PHE A 129 -14.35 4.96 0.91
C PHE A 129 -13.48 3.86 1.56
N ASP A 130 -12.20 4.15 1.74
CA ASP A 130 -11.26 3.29 2.46
C ASP A 130 -11.27 3.68 3.94
N HIS A 131 -11.80 2.79 4.79
CA HIS A 131 -11.90 3.03 6.22
C HIS A 131 -10.55 3.00 6.95
N ALA A 132 -9.54 2.31 6.40
CA ALA A 132 -8.20 2.28 6.99
C ALA A 132 -7.45 3.59 6.72
N LEU A 133 -7.67 4.18 5.54
CA LEU A 133 -7.04 5.46 5.16
C LEU A 133 -7.88 6.69 5.51
N GLY A 134 -9.17 6.51 5.78
CA GLY A 134 -10.12 7.58 6.06
C GLY A 134 -10.38 8.49 4.87
N MET A 135 -10.24 7.98 3.64
CA MET A 135 -10.44 8.75 2.41
C MET A 135 -11.01 7.88 1.29
N SER A 136 -11.63 8.51 0.29
CA SER A 136 -12.00 7.81 -0.94
C SER A 136 -10.76 7.42 -1.74
N THR A 137 -10.77 6.20 -2.23
CA THR A 137 -9.74 5.64 -3.10
C THR A 137 -10.40 4.98 -4.29
N THR A 138 -9.71 4.98 -5.43
CA THR A 138 -10.19 4.33 -6.64
C THR A 138 -9.19 3.31 -7.10
N PHE A 139 -9.57 2.03 -7.07
CA PHE A 139 -8.68 0.92 -7.43
C PHE A 139 -9.08 0.30 -8.76
N THR A 140 -8.09 0.01 -9.60
CA THR A 140 -8.27 -0.73 -10.85
C THR A 140 -8.34 -2.24 -10.60
N LYS A 141 -8.71 -3.01 -11.62
CA LYS A 141 -8.73 -4.48 -11.57
C LYS A 141 -7.37 -5.12 -11.27
N GLY A 142 -6.28 -4.44 -11.62
CA GLY A 142 -4.91 -4.81 -11.28
C GLY A 142 -4.51 -4.55 -9.82
N GLY A 143 -5.40 -3.94 -9.03
CA GLY A 143 -5.14 -3.62 -7.62
C GLY A 143 -4.31 -2.36 -7.39
N TRP A 144 -4.14 -1.52 -8.42
CA TRP A 144 -3.44 -0.23 -8.28
C TRP A 144 -4.43 0.90 -8.03
N CYS A 145 -4.01 1.91 -7.27
CA CYS A 145 -4.84 3.08 -7.08
C CYS A 145 -4.69 4.01 -8.27
N LEU A 146 -5.82 4.39 -8.88
CA LEU A 146 -5.94 5.53 -9.75
C LEU A 146 -6.19 6.76 -8.86
N PHE A 147 -5.29 7.73 -8.92
CA PHE A 147 -5.42 8.97 -8.16
C PHE A 147 -6.34 9.91 -8.95
N GLU A 148 -7.64 9.92 -8.65
CA GLU A 148 -8.61 10.79 -9.32
C GLU A 148 -9.64 11.44 -8.39
N ASP A 149 -9.93 10.81 -7.24
CA ASP A 149 -10.85 11.33 -6.23
C ASP A 149 -10.40 12.69 -5.63
N GLU A 150 -11.36 13.45 -5.08
CA GLU A 150 -11.15 14.79 -4.49
C GLU A 150 -10.15 14.82 -3.31
N GLY A 151 -9.80 13.66 -2.74
CA GLY A 151 -8.83 13.56 -1.64
C GLY A 151 -7.35 13.59 -2.06
N TRP A 152 -7.07 13.53 -3.37
CA TRP A 152 -5.72 13.54 -3.91
C TRP A 152 -5.29 14.95 -4.32
N ASP A 153 -3.99 15.24 -4.20
CA ASP A 153 -3.44 16.48 -4.74
C ASP A 153 -3.55 16.46 -6.27
N ASP A 154 -3.99 17.57 -6.89
CA ASP A 154 -4.23 17.68 -8.33
C ASP A 154 -3.04 17.21 -9.17
N MET A 155 -1.83 17.36 -8.65
CA MET A 155 -0.62 16.94 -9.33
C MET A 155 -0.51 15.42 -9.55
N PHE A 156 -1.21 14.61 -8.75
CA PHE A 156 -1.24 13.17 -8.93
C PHE A 156 -2.40 12.72 -9.82
N LYS A 157 -3.29 13.62 -10.25
CA LYS A 157 -4.45 13.23 -11.05
C LYS A 157 -4.05 12.49 -12.33
N GLY A 158 -4.70 11.36 -12.59
CA GLY A 158 -4.43 10.49 -13.74
C GLY A 158 -3.20 9.59 -13.59
N TYR A 159 -2.46 9.68 -12.48
CA TYR A 159 -1.44 8.68 -12.15
C TYR A 159 -2.07 7.44 -11.53
N VAL A 160 -1.49 6.29 -11.85
CA VAL A 160 -1.81 4.97 -11.30
C VAL A 160 -0.60 4.47 -10.53
N GLY A 161 -0.81 3.97 -9.30
CA GLY A 161 0.29 3.46 -8.48
C GLY A 161 -0.03 3.43 -6.99
N TRP A 162 0.99 3.59 -6.16
CA TRP A 162 0.82 3.67 -4.71
C TRP A 162 1.94 4.42 -3.99
N GLY A 163 1.59 4.99 -2.83
CA GLY A 163 2.53 5.57 -1.87
C GLY A 163 2.86 4.59 -0.75
N GLY A 164 4.13 4.35 -0.51
CA GLY A 164 4.60 3.52 0.60
C GLY A 164 4.67 4.29 1.92
N TYR A 165 4.60 3.53 3.01
CA TYR A 165 4.80 4.08 4.35
C TYR A 165 6.21 4.66 4.49
N GLY A 166 6.31 5.88 5.01
CA GLY A 166 7.60 6.56 5.19
C GLY A 166 7.98 7.53 4.07
N GLY A 167 7.25 7.53 2.95
CA GLY A 167 7.26 8.62 1.97
C GLY A 167 7.48 8.17 0.53
N SER A 168 7.78 6.89 0.30
CA SER A 168 8.12 6.38 -1.03
C SER A 168 6.94 6.45 -1.98
N MET A 169 7.21 6.59 -3.27
CA MET A 169 6.20 6.66 -4.31
C MET A 169 6.63 5.82 -5.50
N PHE A 170 5.69 5.08 -6.08
CA PHE A 170 5.83 4.41 -7.36
C PHE A 170 4.52 4.58 -8.11
N ALA A 171 4.54 5.36 -9.19
CA ALA A 171 3.36 5.66 -9.97
C ALA A 171 3.71 5.96 -11.43
N TRP A 172 2.73 5.83 -12.31
CA TRP A 172 2.87 6.12 -13.73
C TRP A 172 1.58 6.74 -14.28
N ASN A 173 1.69 7.53 -15.34
CA ASN A 173 0.56 8.11 -16.05
C ASN A 173 0.60 7.62 -17.50
N PRO A 174 -0.35 6.75 -17.92
CA PRO A 174 -0.37 6.22 -19.28
C PRO A 174 -0.57 7.28 -20.38
N GLU A 175 -1.36 8.32 -20.11
CA GLU A 175 -1.69 9.37 -21.08
C GLU A 175 -0.46 10.24 -21.41
N ASN A 176 0.27 10.63 -20.37
CA ASN A 176 1.50 11.42 -20.51
C ASN A 176 2.73 10.57 -20.83
N GLU A 177 2.60 9.23 -20.83
CA GLU A 177 3.71 8.28 -20.92
C GLU A 177 4.81 8.52 -19.86
N THR A 178 4.45 9.02 -18.68
CA THR A 178 5.40 9.36 -17.62
C THR A 178 5.41 8.34 -16.48
N GLY A 179 6.60 7.97 -16.03
CA GLY A 179 6.81 7.17 -14.82
C GLY A 179 7.52 7.98 -13.74
N VAL A 180 7.13 7.80 -12.48
CA VAL A 180 7.78 8.41 -11.32
C VAL A 180 8.06 7.37 -10.25
N ALA A 181 9.26 7.45 -9.68
CA ALA A 181 9.63 6.70 -8.50
C ALA A 181 10.46 7.56 -7.55
N TYR A 182 10.15 7.46 -6.26
CA TYR A 182 10.84 8.16 -5.19
C TYR A 182 11.02 7.22 -4.00
N THR A 183 12.24 7.12 -3.51
CA THR A 183 12.62 6.27 -2.37
C THR A 183 13.53 7.04 -1.43
N MET A 184 13.40 6.82 -0.14
CA MET A 184 14.20 7.44 0.92
C MET A 184 14.39 6.46 2.07
N ASN A 185 15.34 6.77 2.95
CA ASN A 185 15.54 6.10 4.24
C ASN A 185 15.14 6.98 5.44
N GLY A 186 14.79 8.25 5.21
CA GLY A 186 14.34 9.18 6.26
C GLY A 186 12.82 9.31 6.26
N THR A 187 12.18 8.85 7.33
CA THR A 187 10.74 9.00 7.56
C THR A 187 10.47 10.16 8.52
N TYR A 188 9.35 10.85 8.35
CA TYR A 188 8.87 11.87 9.28
C TYR A 188 7.35 11.88 9.27
N PHE A 189 6.71 12.57 10.22
CA PHE A 189 5.27 12.45 10.44
C PHE A 189 4.40 12.70 9.18
N LYS A 190 4.78 13.64 8.31
CA LYS A 190 4.01 13.90 7.08
C LYS A 190 4.28 12.89 5.96
N SER A 191 5.32 12.07 6.07
CA SER A 191 5.66 11.04 5.09
C SER A 191 5.01 9.68 5.38
N VAL A 192 4.16 9.59 6.42
CA VAL A 192 3.44 8.35 6.78
C VAL A 192 2.68 7.76 5.59
N MET A 193 2.13 8.60 4.72
CA MET A 193 1.56 8.19 3.44
C MET A 193 2.40 8.77 2.31
N GLY A 194 2.93 7.93 1.41
CA GLY A 194 3.86 8.36 0.36
C GLY A 194 3.37 9.54 -0.50
N PHE A 195 2.08 9.59 -0.79
CA PHE A 195 1.44 10.68 -1.54
C PHE A 195 1.31 12.01 -0.77
N LYS A 196 1.53 12.00 0.55
CA LYS A 196 1.54 13.20 1.41
C LYS A 196 2.96 13.71 1.70
N ASP A 197 4.00 13.02 1.23
CA ASP A 197 5.38 13.42 1.47
C ASP A 197 5.73 14.72 0.72
N ASP A 198 6.09 15.77 1.45
CA ASP A 198 6.36 17.10 0.87
C ASP A 198 7.55 17.09 -0.08
N ARG A 199 8.54 16.21 0.13
CA ARG A 199 9.72 16.05 -0.72
C ARG A 199 9.33 15.42 -2.05
N CYS A 200 8.52 14.35 -1.99
CA CYS A 200 7.96 13.71 -3.18
C CYS A 200 7.13 14.73 -3.99
N LYS A 201 6.24 15.45 -3.32
CA LYS A 201 5.40 16.48 -3.95
C LYS A 201 6.23 17.61 -4.55
N TYR A 202 7.32 18.01 -3.92
CA TYR A 202 8.21 19.02 -4.49
C TYR A 202 8.82 18.55 -5.82
N LEU A 203 9.36 17.32 -5.86
CA LEU A 203 9.94 16.75 -7.08
C LEU A 203 8.89 16.53 -8.18
N MET A 204 7.72 16.04 -7.79
CA MET A 204 6.63 15.75 -8.72
C MET A 204 6.09 17.02 -9.40
N ARG A 205 6.06 18.18 -8.71
CA ARG A 205 5.67 19.46 -9.34
C ARG A 205 6.62 19.83 -10.48
N HIS A 206 7.92 19.75 -10.22
CA HIS A 206 8.94 20.05 -11.23
C HIS A 206 8.95 19.04 -12.39
N LEU A 207 8.66 17.76 -12.10
CA LEU A 207 8.49 16.76 -13.15
C LEU A 207 7.33 17.13 -14.08
N ILE A 208 6.17 17.45 -13.52
CA ILE A 208 4.98 17.83 -14.31
C ILE A 208 5.25 19.09 -15.13
N ASP A 209 5.89 20.10 -14.55
CA ASP A 209 6.26 21.32 -15.27
C ASP A 209 7.23 21.03 -16.43
N ALA A 210 8.18 20.12 -16.24
CA ALA A 210 9.10 19.70 -17.30
C ALA A 210 8.35 18.92 -18.40
N VAL A 211 7.46 18.00 -18.04
CA VAL A 211 6.65 17.21 -18.98
C VAL A 211 5.76 18.13 -19.83
N LYS A 212 5.10 19.12 -19.22
CA LYS A 212 4.28 20.11 -19.93
C LYS A 212 5.09 20.92 -20.95
N LYS A 213 6.34 21.25 -20.64
CA LYS A 213 7.23 21.98 -21.56
C LYS A 213 7.67 21.12 -22.76
N ILE A 214 7.83 19.82 -22.57
CA ILE A 214 8.28 18.88 -23.61
C ILE A 214 7.09 18.40 -24.47
N SER A 215 5.89 18.35 -23.90
CA SER A 215 4.67 17.86 -24.55
C SER A 215 3.54 18.90 -24.61
N PRO A 216 3.74 20.11 -25.18
CA PRO A 216 2.73 21.17 -25.19
C PRO A 216 1.44 20.81 -25.97
N THR A 217 1.48 19.75 -26.79
CA THR A 217 0.35 19.28 -27.61
C THR A 217 -0.55 18.23 -26.95
N ARG A 218 -0.22 17.75 -25.74
CA ARG A 218 -1.03 16.75 -25.02
C ARG A 218 -1.91 17.34 -23.89
N SER A 219 -1.78 18.63 -23.59
CA SER A 219 -2.44 19.30 -22.45
C SER A 219 -3.78 19.97 -22.78
N SER A 220 -4.52 19.47 -23.77
CA SER A 220 -5.86 19.98 -24.13
C SER A 220 -6.90 18.87 -24.10
N LEU A 221 -7.16 18.32 -22.91
CA LEU A 221 -8.39 17.58 -22.57
C LEU A 221 -8.80 17.96 -21.15
#